data_AF-B8CD14-F1
#
_entry.id   AF-B8CD14-F1
#
_cell.length_a   1.000
_cell.length_b   1.000
_cell.length_c   1.000
_cell.angle_alpha   90.00
_cell.angle_beta   90.00
_cell.angle_gamma   90.00
#
_symmetry.space_group_name_H-M   'P 1'
#
loop_
_entity.id
_entity.type
_entity.pdbx_description
1 polymer ?
#
loop_
_entity_poly.entity_id
_entity_poly.type
_entity_poly.pdbx_seq_one_letter_code
_entity_poly.pdbx_strand_id
1 'polypeptide(L)'
;MSQAPSACPLATAPLFEKVANHIESSRDLSSFIPQDYANIVWAFATAEALHPQLFEKVAKHIESSRDLASFIPQDYANIVWAYATAEASHPQLFEKVANHIESSRDLSSFIPQDYANIVWAYATAELSHPVLFSNVADSAIQRQSEFNSQDITNLLWAFASNGDIERNLYTKVAPSAAKLTSQYTCQQLTNIAWAYAVADVDAPTLFNEIFNEKCNKKMDAFSVESLMQLYQWHLWRAKEHSEEGLPQMLHEKCYNVFVSASASPSALQDDVVVELRAIGLHPEEEVLLQSGYRIDALVQVNGENFVIEVDGPSHFIGKIRDLKGSTKLKHRQVSTIDGIPIVSVPYWEWNKLRKDRKKKQKYLRSRLGLAESTESKDEKKQ
;
A
#
# COMPACT_ATOMS: atom_id res chain seq x y z
N MET A 1 -9.20 6.35 -3.66
CA MET A 1 -10.52 6.78 -3.12
C MET A 1 -11.61 6.48 -4.13
N SER A 2 -12.61 5.68 -3.75
CA SER A 2 -13.90 5.63 -4.46
C SER A 2 -14.44 7.06 -4.49
N GLN A 3 -14.71 7.64 -5.66
CA GLN A 3 -15.60 8.80 -5.67
C GLN A 3 -17.00 8.27 -5.38
N ALA A 4 -17.32 8.20 -4.09
CA ALA A 4 -18.69 8.39 -3.66
C ALA A 4 -19.17 9.70 -4.30
N PRO A 5 -20.40 9.76 -4.85
CA PRO A 5 -20.96 11.02 -5.31
C PRO A 5 -20.83 12.02 -4.17
N SER A 6 -20.36 13.24 -4.47
CA SER A 6 -20.17 14.33 -3.51
C SER A 6 -21.50 14.63 -2.80
N ALA A 7 -21.75 13.90 -1.72
CA ALA A 7 -22.88 14.12 -0.85
C ALA A 7 -22.66 15.47 -0.18
N CYS A 8 -23.64 16.36 -0.30
CA CYS A 8 -23.61 17.65 0.36
C CYS A 8 -23.47 17.44 1.88
N PRO A 9 -22.32 17.76 2.52
CA PRO A 9 -22.04 17.32 3.89
C PRO A 9 -22.95 17.97 4.95
N LEU A 10 -23.59 19.08 4.60
CA LEU A 10 -24.23 19.97 5.57
C LEU A 10 -25.70 19.62 5.89
N ALA A 11 -26.38 18.79 5.09
CA ALA A 11 -27.80 18.47 5.31
C ALA A 11 -28.05 17.08 5.93
N THR A 12 -27.10 16.15 5.80
CA THR A 12 -27.24 14.76 6.26
C THR A 12 -26.72 14.52 7.67
N ALA A 13 -25.84 15.39 8.19
CA ALA A 13 -25.20 15.25 9.50
C ALA A 13 -26.19 14.99 10.67
N PRO A 14 -27.35 15.68 10.78
CA PRO A 14 -28.26 15.46 11.91
C PRO A 14 -28.97 14.09 11.89
N LEU A 15 -29.14 13.49 10.70
CA LEU A 15 -29.73 12.15 10.58
C LEU A 15 -28.72 11.09 11.02
N PHE A 16 -27.49 11.15 10.50
CA PHE A 16 -26.42 10.23 10.89
C PHE A 16 -26.13 10.30 12.39
N GLU A 17 -26.10 11.51 12.97
CA GLU A 17 -25.92 11.69 14.40
C GLU A 17 -27.05 11.05 15.22
N LYS A 18 -28.32 11.22 14.80
CA LYS A 18 -29.45 10.57 15.49
C LYS A 18 -29.41 9.05 15.41
N VAL A 19 -29.07 8.50 14.23
CA VAL A 19 -28.91 7.05 14.05
C VAL A 19 -27.77 6.54 14.92
N ALA A 20 -26.64 7.24 14.94
CA ALA A 20 -25.49 6.87 15.76
C ALA A 20 -25.82 6.84 17.25
N ASN A 21 -26.45 7.91 17.76
CA ASN A 21 -26.90 8.00 19.15
C ASN A 21 -27.91 6.88 19.51
N HIS A 22 -28.79 6.51 18.57
CA HIS A 22 -29.70 5.39 18.79
C HIS A 22 -28.95 4.06 18.90
N ILE A 23 -28.05 3.77 17.96
CA ILE A 23 -27.21 2.56 18.00
C ILE A 23 -26.35 2.53 19.26
N GLU A 24 -25.76 3.65 19.67
CA GLU A 24 -24.94 3.77 20.87
C GLU A 24 -25.75 3.54 22.16
N SER A 25 -26.99 4.03 22.23
CA SER A 25 -27.85 3.87 23.41
C SER A 25 -28.54 2.50 23.51
N SER A 26 -28.63 1.73 22.42
CA SER A 26 -29.19 0.37 22.43
C SER A 26 -28.41 -0.56 23.37
N ARG A 27 -29.08 -1.38 24.19
CA ARG A 27 -28.37 -2.25 25.17
C ARG A 27 -27.55 -3.34 24.50
N ASP A 28 -28.07 -3.90 23.43
CA ASP A 28 -27.39 -4.84 22.55
C ASP A 28 -27.88 -4.59 21.11
N LEU A 29 -27.16 -5.17 20.15
CA LEU A 29 -27.54 -5.13 18.75
C LEU A 29 -28.13 -6.47 18.27
N SER A 30 -28.52 -7.36 19.18
CA SER A 30 -28.89 -8.75 18.84
C SER A 30 -30.11 -8.88 17.92
N SER A 31 -30.93 -7.83 17.80
CA SER A 31 -32.07 -7.77 16.88
C SER A 31 -31.69 -7.49 15.43
N PHE A 32 -30.45 -7.07 15.16
CA PHE A 32 -29.97 -6.73 13.83
C PHE A 32 -29.47 -7.99 13.12
N ILE A 33 -29.87 -8.14 11.86
CA ILE A 33 -29.33 -9.20 11.00
C ILE A 33 -27.95 -8.78 10.45
N PRO A 34 -27.10 -9.72 10.00
CA PRO A 34 -25.79 -9.44 9.38
C PRO A 34 -25.76 -8.24 8.42
N GLN A 35 -26.74 -8.21 7.52
CA GLN A 35 -26.90 -7.15 6.52
C GLN A 35 -27.12 -5.77 7.13
N ASP A 36 -27.80 -5.67 8.28
CA ASP A 36 -28.05 -4.37 8.91
C ASP A 36 -26.73 -3.74 9.39
N TYR A 37 -25.84 -4.53 10.02
CA TYR A 37 -24.53 -4.03 10.44
C TYR A 37 -23.73 -3.52 9.25
N ALA A 38 -23.67 -4.34 8.18
CA ALA A 38 -22.95 -4.03 6.96
C ALA A 38 -23.45 -2.73 6.33
N ASN A 39 -24.76 -2.59 6.16
CA ASN A 39 -25.37 -1.40 5.58
C ASN A 39 -25.17 -0.16 6.43
N ILE A 40 -25.25 -0.27 7.76
CA ILE A 40 -25.03 0.86 8.68
C ILE A 40 -23.60 1.37 8.53
N VAL A 41 -22.59 0.53 8.72
CA VAL A 41 -21.19 1.00 8.66
C VAL A 41 -20.82 1.48 7.26
N TRP A 42 -21.33 0.81 6.22
CA TRP A 42 -21.13 1.22 4.83
C TRP A 42 -21.73 2.60 4.54
N ALA A 43 -22.96 2.87 5.00
CA ALA A 43 -23.59 4.17 4.82
C ALA A 43 -22.83 5.28 5.54
N PHE A 44 -22.37 5.04 6.77
CA PHE A 44 -21.58 6.00 7.54
C PHE A 44 -20.23 6.30 6.88
N ALA A 45 -19.52 5.28 6.42
CA ALA A 45 -18.25 5.44 5.71
C ALA A 45 -18.44 6.17 4.37
N THR A 46 -19.45 5.80 3.58
CA THR A 46 -19.75 6.40 2.27
C THR A 46 -20.16 7.86 2.38
N ALA A 47 -20.89 8.23 3.44
CA ALA A 47 -21.32 9.60 3.70
C ALA A 47 -20.25 10.46 4.41
N GLU A 48 -19.07 9.90 4.68
CA GLU A 48 -17.99 10.53 5.47
C GLU A 48 -18.48 11.01 6.87
N ALA A 49 -19.52 10.36 7.40
CA ALA A 49 -20.17 10.73 8.66
C ALA A 49 -19.53 9.98 9.83
N LEU A 50 -18.21 10.15 10.02
CA LEU A 50 -17.43 9.35 10.97
C LEU A 50 -17.97 9.46 12.41
N HIS A 51 -18.31 8.31 13.00
CA HIS A 51 -18.79 8.22 14.37
C HIS A 51 -18.08 7.08 15.13
N PRO A 52 -16.93 7.34 15.77
CA PRO A 52 -16.06 6.31 16.33
C PRO A 52 -16.76 5.33 17.28
N GLN A 53 -17.68 5.82 18.13
CA GLN A 53 -18.41 4.99 19.09
C GLN A 53 -19.36 4.00 18.40
N LEU A 54 -19.90 4.34 17.23
CA LEU A 54 -20.78 3.44 16.47
C LEU A 54 -19.95 2.32 15.85
N PHE A 55 -18.80 2.66 15.24
CA PHE A 55 -17.88 1.66 14.69
C PHE A 55 -17.37 0.73 15.78
N GLU A 56 -16.89 1.27 16.91
CA GLU A 56 -16.44 0.48 18.06
C GLU A 56 -17.52 -0.49 18.56
N LYS A 57 -18.78 -0.03 18.62
CA LYS A 57 -19.89 -0.84 19.10
C LYS A 57 -20.26 -1.97 18.14
N VAL A 58 -20.32 -1.68 16.85
CA VAL A 58 -20.59 -2.69 15.81
C VAL A 58 -19.43 -3.70 15.76
N ALA A 59 -18.17 -3.25 15.84
CA ALA A 59 -17.00 -4.11 15.86
C ALA A 59 -17.05 -5.08 17.04
N LYS A 60 -17.25 -4.58 18.27
CA LYS A 60 -17.39 -5.41 19.47
C LYS A 60 -18.52 -6.43 19.37
N HIS A 61 -19.64 -6.05 18.75
CA HIS A 61 -20.75 -6.98 18.54
C HIS A 61 -20.35 -8.13 17.60
N ILE A 62 -19.77 -7.80 16.44
CA ILE A 62 -19.30 -8.81 15.48
C ILE A 62 -18.19 -9.68 16.09
N GLU A 63 -17.23 -9.07 16.81
CA GLU A 63 -16.13 -9.74 17.50
C GLU A 63 -16.59 -10.72 18.58
N SER A 64 -17.72 -10.44 19.25
CA SER A 64 -18.30 -11.34 20.26
C SER A 64 -19.30 -12.36 19.69
N SER A 65 -19.81 -12.16 18.47
CA SER A 65 -20.76 -13.08 17.84
C SER A 65 -20.17 -14.48 17.63
N ARG A 66 -20.93 -15.52 17.95
CA ARG A 66 -20.53 -16.91 17.64
C ARG A 66 -21.00 -17.36 16.26
N ASP A 67 -21.90 -16.61 15.65
CA ASP A 67 -22.49 -16.94 14.36
C ASP A 67 -22.05 -15.90 13.32
N LEU A 68 -20.95 -16.21 12.64
CA LEU A 68 -20.61 -15.56 11.38
C LEU A 68 -21.20 -16.33 10.19
N ALA A 69 -21.65 -17.58 10.36
CA ALA A 69 -22.18 -18.37 9.27
C ALA A 69 -23.45 -17.77 8.64
N SER A 70 -24.17 -16.93 9.37
CA SER A 70 -25.32 -16.17 8.86
C SER A 70 -24.97 -15.01 7.93
N PHE A 71 -23.72 -14.55 7.90
CA PHE A 71 -23.27 -13.44 7.05
C PHE A 71 -23.04 -13.95 5.63
N ILE A 72 -23.56 -13.24 4.64
CA ILE A 72 -23.25 -13.51 3.24
C ILE A 72 -21.93 -12.83 2.84
N PRO A 73 -21.26 -13.27 1.76
CA PRO A 73 -20.04 -12.65 1.23
C PRO A 73 -20.03 -11.12 1.19
N GLN A 74 -21.13 -10.54 0.69
CA GLN A 74 -21.29 -9.10 0.59
C GLN A 74 -21.28 -8.39 1.95
N ASP A 75 -21.82 -9.02 3.01
CA ASP A 75 -21.82 -8.42 4.35
C ASP A 75 -20.39 -8.26 4.85
N TYR A 76 -19.55 -9.29 4.70
CA TYR A 76 -18.14 -9.22 5.06
C TYR A 76 -17.42 -8.12 4.29
N ALA A 77 -17.60 -8.11 2.97
CA ALA A 77 -16.96 -7.15 2.08
C ALA A 77 -17.33 -5.70 2.46
N ASN A 78 -18.62 -5.43 2.68
CA ASN A 78 -19.09 -4.11 3.06
C ASN A 78 -18.60 -3.69 4.44
N ILE A 79 -18.55 -4.61 5.41
CA ILE A 79 -18.02 -4.33 6.75
C ILE A 79 -16.56 -3.95 6.66
N VAL A 80 -15.68 -4.83 6.15
CA VAL A 80 -14.24 -4.51 6.15
C VAL A 80 -13.93 -3.29 5.29
N TRP A 81 -14.63 -3.12 4.16
CA TRP A 81 -14.50 -1.93 3.32
C TRP A 81 -14.88 -0.65 4.05
N ALA A 82 -15.96 -0.66 4.83
CA ALA A 82 -16.41 0.50 5.58
C ALA A 82 -15.40 0.91 6.65
N TYR A 83 -14.85 -0.06 7.39
CA TYR A 83 -13.85 0.22 8.42
C TYR A 83 -12.54 0.74 7.82
N ALA A 84 -12.09 0.16 6.71
CA ALA A 84 -10.91 0.64 5.99
C ALA A 84 -11.13 2.06 5.43
N THR A 85 -12.28 2.32 4.81
CA THR A 85 -12.63 3.63 4.22
C THR A 85 -12.80 4.71 5.28
N ALA A 86 -13.35 4.37 6.44
CA ALA A 86 -13.52 5.27 7.57
C ALA A 86 -12.24 5.48 8.39
N GLU A 87 -11.13 4.83 8.02
CA GLU A 87 -9.87 4.79 8.79
C GLU A 87 -10.08 4.34 10.25
N ALA A 88 -11.12 3.53 10.49
CA ALA A 88 -11.51 3.06 11.81
C ALA A 88 -10.71 1.81 12.20
N SER A 89 -9.61 2.00 12.93
CA SER A 89 -8.69 0.91 13.30
C SER A 89 -9.31 -0.14 14.23
N HIS A 90 -9.65 -1.32 13.68
CA HIS A 90 -10.22 -2.46 14.42
C HIS A 90 -9.61 -3.79 13.95
N PRO A 91 -8.32 -4.07 14.25
CA PRO A 91 -7.63 -5.24 13.72
C PRO A 91 -8.25 -6.58 14.16
N GLN A 92 -8.89 -6.67 15.33
CA GLN A 92 -9.56 -7.89 15.77
C GLN A 92 -10.79 -8.24 14.90
N LEU A 93 -11.55 -7.23 14.47
CA LEU A 93 -12.66 -7.41 13.52
C LEU A 93 -12.16 -8.01 12.20
N PHE A 94 -11.10 -7.44 11.62
CA PHE A 94 -10.49 -7.95 10.39
C PHE A 94 -9.97 -9.38 10.59
N GLU A 95 -9.20 -9.63 11.65
CA GLU A 95 -8.70 -10.97 11.97
C GLU A 95 -9.84 -12.00 12.05
N LYS A 96 -10.97 -11.62 12.67
CA LYS A 96 -12.13 -12.49 12.79
C LYS A 96 -12.78 -12.79 11.44
N VAL A 97 -12.95 -11.78 10.59
CA VAL A 97 -13.49 -11.95 9.23
C VAL A 97 -12.58 -12.82 8.38
N ALA A 98 -11.27 -12.56 8.38
CA ALA A 98 -10.28 -13.37 7.66
C ALA A 98 -10.34 -14.84 8.10
N ASN A 99 -10.26 -15.10 9.41
CA ASN A 99 -10.30 -16.46 9.95
C ASN A 99 -11.58 -17.21 9.55
N HIS A 100 -12.72 -16.52 9.50
CA HIS A 100 -13.97 -17.14 9.06
C HIS A 100 -13.92 -17.53 7.58
N ILE A 101 -13.52 -16.59 6.70
CA ILE A 101 -13.40 -16.83 5.25
C ILE A 101 -12.39 -17.96 4.97
N GLU A 102 -11.24 -17.95 5.66
CA GLU A 102 -10.23 -19.00 5.52
C GLU A 102 -10.74 -20.37 5.99
N SER A 103 -11.59 -20.41 7.02
CA SER A 103 -12.16 -21.65 7.55
C SER A 103 -13.22 -22.29 6.64
N SER A 104 -13.96 -21.50 5.85
CA SER A 104 -15.00 -22.04 4.97
C SER A 104 -14.41 -22.87 3.83
N ARG A 105 -13.20 -22.52 3.36
CA ARG A 105 -12.49 -23.13 2.21
C ARG A 105 -13.28 -23.16 0.89
N ASP A 106 -14.48 -22.58 0.89
CA ASP A 106 -15.37 -22.48 -0.24
C ASP A 106 -15.69 -21.01 -0.43
N LEU A 107 -15.16 -20.48 -1.53
CA LEU A 107 -15.37 -19.12 -1.97
C LEU A 107 -16.38 -19.04 -3.13
N SER A 108 -17.05 -20.14 -3.49
CA SER A 108 -17.96 -20.20 -4.64
C SER A 108 -19.14 -19.21 -4.56
N SER A 109 -19.57 -18.86 -3.36
CA SER A 109 -20.67 -17.92 -3.11
C SER A 109 -20.28 -16.45 -3.25
N PHE A 110 -18.99 -16.11 -3.20
CA PHE A 110 -18.50 -14.75 -3.34
C PHE A 110 -18.56 -14.33 -4.80
N ILE A 111 -18.91 -13.09 -5.10
CA ILE A 111 -18.75 -12.53 -6.46
C ILE A 111 -17.42 -11.76 -6.57
N PRO A 112 -16.91 -11.49 -7.79
CA PRO A 112 -15.65 -10.74 -7.99
C PRO A 112 -15.53 -9.46 -7.17
N GLN A 113 -16.63 -8.71 -7.05
CA GLN A 113 -16.71 -7.49 -6.26
C GLN A 113 -16.42 -7.75 -4.77
N ASP A 114 -16.92 -8.84 -4.19
CA ASP A 114 -16.70 -9.17 -2.78
C ASP A 114 -15.21 -9.40 -2.52
N TYR A 115 -14.55 -10.21 -3.37
CA TYR A 115 -13.11 -10.45 -3.27
C TYR A 115 -12.31 -9.16 -3.34
N ALA A 116 -12.60 -8.35 -4.37
CA ALA A 116 -11.88 -7.11 -4.63
C ALA A 116 -12.02 -6.13 -3.46
N ASN A 117 -13.23 -5.98 -2.91
CA ASN A 117 -13.47 -5.12 -1.75
C ASN A 117 -12.79 -5.64 -0.48
N ILE A 118 -12.79 -6.96 -0.27
CA ILE A 118 -12.11 -7.57 0.88
C ILE A 118 -10.61 -7.32 0.79
N VAL A 119 -9.91 -7.76 -0.25
CA VAL A 119 -8.44 -7.57 -0.28
C VAL A 119 -8.06 -6.09 -0.33
N TRP A 120 -8.86 -5.24 -0.98
CA TRP A 120 -8.67 -3.80 -0.96
C TRP A 120 -8.75 -3.26 0.47
N ALA A 121 -9.76 -3.65 1.24
CA ALA A 121 -9.91 -3.20 2.63
C ALA A 121 -8.72 -3.60 3.51
N TYR A 122 -8.21 -4.83 3.34
CA TYR A 122 -7.05 -5.29 4.12
C TYR A 122 -5.77 -4.56 3.72
N ALA A 123 -5.56 -4.33 2.42
CA ALA A 123 -4.42 -3.53 1.93
C ALA A 123 -4.50 -2.07 2.40
N THR A 124 -5.68 -1.46 2.35
CA THR A 124 -5.93 -0.09 2.83
C THR A 124 -5.79 0.04 4.35
N ALA A 125 -6.22 -0.97 5.11
CA ALA A 125 -6.02 -1.03 6.56
C ALA A 125 -4.59 -1.46 6.96
N GLU A 126 -3.72 -1.75 5.98
CA GLU A 126 -2.33 -2.16 6.18
C GLU A 126 -2.20 -3.45 7.01
N LEU A 127 -3.15 -4.37 6.83
CA LEU A 127 -3.23 -5.63 7.56
C LEU A 127 -2.80 -6.80 6.67
N SER A 128 -1.83 -7.58 7.17
CA SER A 128 -1.31 -8.75 6.45
C SER A 128 -2.10 -10.00 6.80
N HIS A 129 -2.70 -10.61 5.77
CA HIS A 129 -3.39 -11.91 5.83
C HIS A 129 -3.05 -12.76 4.59
N PRO A 130 -1.84 -13.37 4.53
CA PRO A 130 -1.37 -14.06 3.31
C PRO A 130 -2.25 -15.22 2.85
N VAL A 131 -2.88 -15.95 3.78
CA VAL A 131 -3.76 -17.09 3.45
C VAL A 131 -5.03 -16.59 2.78
N LEU A 132 -5.68 -15.55 3.32
CA LEU A 132 -6.80 -14.87 2.67
C LEU A 132 -6.44 -14.39 1.26
N PHE A 133 -5.30 -13.71 1.09
CA PHE A 133 -4.85 -13.22 -0.22
C PHE A 133 -4.62 -14.38 -1.19
N SER A 134 -3.97 -15.46 -0.77
CA SER A 134 -3.74 -16.64 -1.60
C SER A 134 -5.07 -17.28 -2.07
N ASN A 135 -6.03 -17.48 -1.17
CA ASN A 135 -7.35 -18.04 -1.52
C ASN A 135 -8.12 -17.14 -2.52
N VAL A 136 -8.03 -15.82 -2.34
CA VAL A 136 -8.63 -14.85 -3.27
C VAL A 136 -7.95 -14.89 -4.63
N ALA A 137 -6.61 -15.01 -4.68
CA ALA A 137 -5.87 -15.11 -5.94
C ALA A 137 -6.31 -16.34 -6.75
N ASP A 138 -6.40 -17.51 -6.12
CA ASP A 138 -6.84 -18.74 -6.78
C ASP A 138 -8.25 -18.61 -7.36
N SER A 139 -9.17 -18.03 -6.57
CA SER A 139 -10.56 -17.79 -7.01
C SER A 139 -10.64 -16.78 -8.15
N ALA A 140 -9.85 -15.69 -8.07
CA ALA A 140 -9.81 -14.66 -9.09
C ALA A 140 -9.25 -15.18 -10.42
N ILE A 141 -8.24 -16.06 -10.38
CA ILE A 141 -7.68 -16.69 -11.59
C ILE A 141 -8.73 -17.55 -12.30
N GLN A 142 -9.50 -18.34 -11.54
CA GLN A 142 -10.54 -19.21 -12.09
C GLN A 142 -11.70 -18.42 -12.71
N ARG A 143 -12.03 -17.26 -12.13
CA ARG A 143 -13.21 -16.45 -12.46
C ARG A 143 -12.89 -15.11 -13.10
N GLN A 144 -11.68 -14.99 -13.65
CA GLN A 144 -11.13 -13.73 -14.20
C GLN A 144 -12.02 -13.05 -15.26
N SER A 145 -12.91 -13.78 -15.93
CA SER A 145 -13.83 -13.24 -16.94
C SER A 145 -15.07 -12.56 -16.35
N GLU A 146 -15.34 -12.76 -15.05
CA GLU A 146 -16.50 -12.18 -14.36
C GLU A 146 -16.21 -10.78 -13.79
N PHE A 147 -14.94 -10.39 -13.72
CA PHE A 147 -14.53 -9.09 -13.17
C PHE A 147 -14.93 -7.94 -14.10
N ASN A 148 -15.46 -6.88 -13.51
CA ASN A 148 -15.56 -5.58 -14.18
C ASN A 148 -14.26 -4.77 -14.00
N SER A 149 -14.20 -3.57 -14.60
CA SER A 149 -13.02 -2.71 -14.59
C SER A 149 -12.61 -2.23 -13.18
N GLN A 150 -13.57 -2.01 -12.29
CA GLN A 150 -13.31 -1.58 -10.92
C GLN A 150 -12.78 -2.74 -10.08
N ASP A 151 -13.42 -3.90 -10.14
CA ASP A 151 -13.06 -5.05 -9.32
C ASP A 151 -11.64 -5.53 -9.64
N ILE A 152 -11.30 -5.66 -10.93
CA ILE A 152 -9.96 -6.14 -11.34
C ILE A 152 -8.87 -5.15 -10.96
N THR A 153 -9.16 -3.84 -11.03
CA THR A 153 -8.24 -2.78 -10.62
C THR A 153 -7.99 -2.86 -9.11
N ASN A 154 -9.06 -2.95 -8.32
CA ASN A 154 -8.97 -2.99 -6.86
C ASN A 154 -8.22 -4.24 -6.39
N LEU A 155 -8.50 -5.39 -7.01
CA LEU A 155 -7.77 -6.63 -6.78
C LEU A 155 -6.27 -6.43 -7.03
N LEU A 156 -5.87 -6.03 -8.25
CA LEU A 156 -4.46 -5.90 -8.61
C LEU A 156 -3.73 -4.85 -7.77
N TRP A 157 -4.39 -3.73 -7.46
CA TRP A 157 -3.82 -2.70 -6.59
C TRP A 157 -3.63 -3.21 -5.17
N ALA A 158 -4.59 -3.97 -4.62
CA ALA A 158 -4.52 -4.49 -3.26
C ALA A 158 -3.31 -5.43 -3.06
N PHE A 159 -3.11 -6.39 -3.98
CA PHE A 159 -1.97 -7.30 -3.94
C PHE A 159 -0.63 -6.54 -4.02
N ALA A 160 -0.54 -5.58 -4.95
CA ALA A 160 0.66 -4.76 -5.09
C ALA A 160 0.91 -3.92 -3.83
N SER A 161 -0.09 -3.21 -3.33
CA SER A 161 0.00 -2.34 -2.15
C SER A 161 0.44 -3.11 -0.91
N ASN A 162 -0.16 -4.30 -0.69
CA ASN A 162 0.19 -5.21 0.38
C ASN A 162 1.52 -5.96 0.13
N GLY A 163 2.29 -5.60 -0.89
CA GLY A 163 3.60 -6.19 -1.15
C GLY A 163 3.55 -7.69 -1.46
N ASP A 164 2.38 -8.25 -1.71
CA ASP A 164 2.14 -9.66 -2.01
C ASP A 164 2.33 -9.88 -3.52
N ILE A 165 3.51 -10.37 -3.88
CA ILE A 165 3.93 -10.51 -5.28
C ILE A 165 3.43 -11.86 -5.83
N GLU A 166 2.12 -12.00 -5.98
CA GLU A 166 1.47 -13.17 -6.58
C GLU A 166 1.57 -13.14 -8.11
N ARG A 167 2.78 -13.33 -8.66
CA ARG A 167 3.05 -13.16 -10.10
C ARG A 167 2.08 -13.94 -11.00
N ASN A 168 1.69 -15.14 -10.59
CA ASN A 168 0.75 -15.97 -11.35
C ASN A 168 -0.63 -15.30 -11.51
N LEU A 169 -1.12 -14.59 -10.48
CA LEU A 169 -2.35 -13.80 -10.58
C LEU A 169 -2.24 -12.77 -11.70
N TYR A 170 -1.23 -11.89 -11.65
CA TYR A 170 -0.98 -10.84 -12.64
C TYR A 170 -0.86 -11.39 -14.06
N THR A 171 -0.11 -12.48 -14.25
CA THR A 171 0.04 -13.12 -15.55
C THR A 171 -1.29 -13.66 -16.07
N LYS A 172 -2.07 -14.34 -15.23
CA LYS A 172 -3.32 -14.98 -15.65
C LYS A 172 -4.43 -13.99 -15.94
N VAL A 173 -4.54 -12.88 -15.19
CA VAL A 173 -5.63 -11.92 -15.36
C VAL A 173 -5.34 -10.83 -16.40
N ALA A 174 -4.09 -10.69 -16.86
CA ALA A 174 -3.69 -9.67 -17.83
C ALA A 174 -4.59 -9.62 -19.09
N PRO A 175 -4.96 -10.75 -19.73
CA PRO A 175 -5.86 -10.71 -20.88
C PRO A 175 -7.27 -10.19 -20.56
N SER A 176 -7.80 -10.48 -19.37
CA SER A 176 -9.09 -9.94 -18.92
C SER A 176 -9.00 -8.45 -18.63
N ALA A 177 -7.93 -8.01 -17.95
CA ALA A 177 -7.67 -6.60 -17.72
C ALA A 177 -7.54 -5.82 -19.03
N ALA A 178 -6.89 -6.39 -20.05
CA ALA A 178 -6.71 -5.76 -21.36
C ALA A 178 -8.04 -5.51 -22.09
N LYS A 179 -9.02 -6.41 -21.96
CA LYS A 179 -10.35 -6.25 -22.58
C LYS A 179 -11.12 -5.07 -22.00
N LEU A 180 -10.83 -4.68 -20.77
CA LEU A 180 -11.49 -3.62 -20.03
C LEU A 180 -10.81 -2.24 -20.21
N THR A 181 -9.68 -2.17 -20.93
CA THR A 181 -8.89 -0.95 -21.12
C THR A 181 -9.70 0.25 -21.62
N SER A 182 -10.74 0.02 -22.42
CA SER A 182 -11.60 1.08 -22.93
C SER A 182 -12.47 1.75 -21.86
N GLN A 183 -12.72 1.06 -20.74
CA GLN A 183 -13.60 1.47 -19.64
C GLN A 183 -12.85 2.14 -18.48
N TYR A 184 -11.53 2.06 -18.45
CA TYR A 184 -10.77 2.55 -17.31
C TYR A 184 -10.84 4.08 -17.14
N THR A 185 -11.06 4.49 -15.90
CA THR A 185 -10.85 5.86 -15.42
C THR A 185 -9.36 6.17 -15.33
N CYS A 186 -9.00 7.44 -15.07
CA CYS A 186 -7.62 7.84 -14.81
C CYS A 186 -7.00 6.98 -13.69
N GLN A 187 -7.69 6.89 -12.55
CA GLN A 187 -7.23 6.12 -11.39
C GLN A 187 -7.06 4.64 -11.69
N GLN A 188 -7.97 4.05 -12.49
CA GLN A 188 -7.86 2.63 -12.83
C GLN A 188 -6.68 2.34 -13.75
N LEU A 189 -6.41 3.21 -14.74
CA LEU A 189 -5.22 3.10 -15.59
C LEU A 189 -3.93 3.17 -14.75
N THR A 190 -3.86 4.12 -13.81
CA THR A 190 -2.66 4.32 -13.00
C THR A 190 -2.46 3.21 -11.98
N ASN A 191 -3.53 2.78 -11.30
CA ASN A 191 -3.48 1.71 -10.31
C ASN A 191 -3.03 0.38 -10.93
N ILE A 192 -3.59 0.01 -12.09
CA ILE A 192 -3.18 -1.20 -12.79
C ILE A 192 -1.72 -1.10 -13.25
N ALA A 193 -1.34 -0.01 -13.91
CA ALA A 193 0.04 0.20 -14.35
C ALA A 193 1.04 0.07 -13.20
N TRP A 194 0.78 0.81 -12.11
CA TRP A 194 1.60 0.75 -10.91
C TRP A 194 1.63 -0.64 -10.28
N ALA A 195 0.49 -1.33 -10.20
CA ALA A 195 0.42 -2.67 -9.62
C ALA A 195 1.29 -3.69 -10.37
N TYR A 196 1.28 -3.67 -11.70
CA TYR A 196 2.16 -4.53 -12.50
C TYR A 196 3.64 -4.14 -12.36
N ALA A 197 3.96 -2.84 -12.23
CA ALA A 197 5.32 -2.40 -11.95
C ALA A 197 5.80 -2.92 -10.59
N VAL A 198 4.97 -2.85 -9.53
CA VAL A 198 5.30 -3.41 -8.21
C VAL A 198 5.50 -4.93 -8.31
N ALA A 199 4.56 -5.64 -8.94
CA ALA A 199 4.59 -7.10 -9.08
C ALA A 199 5.73 -7.60 -9.97
N ASP A 200 6.29 -6.72 -10.81
CA ASP A 200 7.32 -7.03 -11.79
C ASP A 200 6.92 -8.21 -12.68
N VAL A 201 5.81 -8.01 -13.38
CA VAL A 201 5.24 -8.96 -14.33
C VAL A 201 4.96 -8.20 -15.61
N ASP A 202 5.62 -8.60 -16.70
CA ASP A 202 5.30 -8.05 -18.01
C ASP A 202 3.92 -8.51 -18.49
N ALA A 203 3.19 -7.60 -19.14
CA ALA A 203 1.84 -7.79 -19.62
C ALA A 203 1.62 -7.09 -20.97
N PRO A 204 2.26 -7.57 -22.06
CA PRO A 204 2.25 -6.89 -23.36
C PRO A 204 0.85 -6.86 -23.99
N THR A 205 -0.03 -7.79 -23.60
CA THR A 205 -1.44 -7.77 -24.01
C THR A 205 -2.22 -6.61 -23.41
N LEU A 206 -1.82 -6.11 -22.24
CA LEU A 206 -2.44 -5.02 -21.51
C LEU A 206 -1.75 -3.69 -21.81
N PHE A 207 -0.42 -3.66 -21.74
CA PHE A 207 0.43 -2.49 -21.92
C PHE A 207 0.89 -2.36 -23.38
N ASN A 208 -0.07 -2.04 -24.24
CA ASN A 208 0.13 -1.84 -25.67
C ASN A 208 -0.27 -0.41 -26.10
N GLU A 209 -0.29 -0.16 -27.41
CA GLU A 209 -0.67 1.13 -28.00
C GLU A 209 -2.02 1.65 -27.51
N ILE A 210 -3.01 0.78 -27.27
CA ILE A 210 -4.35 1.16 -26.80
C ILE A 210 -4.26 1.74 -25.38
N PHE A 211 -3.45 1.13 -24.50
CA PHE A 211 -3.23 1.64 -23.15
C PHE A 211 -2.58 3.04 -23.20
N ASN A 212 -1.55 3.21 -24.03
CA ASN A 212 -0.88 4.49 -24.22
C ASN A 212 -1.81 5.56 -24.80
N GLU A 213 -2.64 5.21 -25.79
CA GLU A 213 -3.64 6.11 -26.36
C GLU A 213 -4.65 6.58 -25.31
N LYS A 214 -5.11 5.68 -24.43
CA LYS A 214 -6.04 5.99 -23.34
C LYS A 214 -5.42 6.90 -22.29
N CYS A 215 -4.17 6.66 -21.92
CA CYS A 215 -3.43 7.54 -21.02
C CYS A 215 -3.27 8.93 -21.64
N ASN A 216 -2.86 9.01 -22.92
CA ASN A 216 -2.66 10.28 -23.61
C ASN A 216 -3.95 11.11 -23.71
N LYS A 217 -5.08 10.47 -24.04
CA LYS A 217 -6.41 11.11 -24.07
C LYS A 217 -6.87 11.68 -22.73
N LYS A 218 -6.28 11.24 -21.62
CA LYS A 218 -6.62 11.66 -20.24
C LYS A 218 -5.50 12.45 -19.56
N MET A 219 -4.46 12.84 -20.30
CA MET A 219 -3.25 13.48 -19.76
C MET A 219 -3.54 14.65 -18.82
N ASP A 220 -4.59 15.44 -19.06
CA ASP A 220 -4.95 16.61 -18.25
C ASP A 220 -5.90 16.32 -17.08
N ALA A 221 -6.40 15.09 -16.97
CA ALA A 221 -7.33 14.66 -15.93
C ALA A 221 -6.67 13.80 -14.83
N PHE A 222 -5.37 13.53 -14.92
CA PHE A 222 -4.66 12.78 -13.88
C PHE A 222 -4.40 13.65 -12.65
N SER A 223 -4.59 13.07 -11.46
CA SER A 223 -4.15 13.67 -10.20
C SER A 223 -2.62 13.62 -10.07
N VAL A 224 -2.08 14.34 -9.10
CA VAL A 224 -0.64 14.30 -8.77
C VAL A 224 -0.17 12.87 -8.46
N GLU A 225 -0.90 12.15 -7.60
CA GLU A 225 -0.59 10.76 -7.26
C GLU A 225 -0.62 9.84 -8.48
N SER A 226 -1.63 10.00 -9.35
CA SER A 226 -1.74 9.24 -10.60
C SER A 226 -0.53 9.48 -11.52
N LEU A 227 -0.07 10.73 -11.67
CA LEU A 227 1.09 11.06 -12.49
C LEU A 227 2.38 10.45 -11.92
N MET A 228 2.54 10.44 -10.59
CA MET A 228 3.67 9.80 -9.93
C MET A 228 3.68 8.28 -10.16
N GLN A 229 2.53 7.62 -9.96
CA GLN A 229 2.38 6.18 -10.21
C GLN A 229 2.65 5.80 -11.67
N LEU A 230 2.17 6.59 -12.63
CA LEU A 230 2.46 6.40 -14.05
C LEU A 230 3.95 6.59 -14.37
N TYR A 231 4.62 7.53 -13.71
CA TYR A 231 6.07 7.69 -13.86
C TYR A 231 6.83 6.45 -13.39
N GLN A 232 6.45 5.88 -12.23
CA GLN A 232 7.07 4.66 -11.72
C GLN A 232 6.86 3.47 -12.67
N TRP A 233 5.66 3.35 -13.26
CA TRP A 233 5.42 2.36 -14.31
C TRP A 233 6.25 2.62 -15.57
N HIS A 234 6.40 3.88 -15.99
CA HIS A 234 7.25 4.24 -17.12
C HIS A 234 8.71 3.83 -16.89
N LEU A 235 9.25 4.09 -15.70
CA LEU A 235 10.59 3.63 -15.31
C LEU A 235 10.72 2.12 -15.42
N TRP A 236 9.74 1.36 -14.90
CA TRP A 236 9.74 -0.10 -15.00
C TRP A 236 9.75 -0.58 -16.47
N ARG A 237 8.88 -0.03 -17.31
CA ARG A 237 8.84 -0.37 -18.75
C ARG A 237 10.13 0.00 -19.48
N ALA A 238 10.52 1.27 -19.41
CA ALA A 238 11.56 1.83 -20.26
C ALA A 238 12.98 1.56 -19.77
N LYS A 239 13.18 1.37 -18.46
CA LYS A 239 14.51 1.18 -17.87
C LYS A 239 14.76 -0.23 -17.37
N GLU A 240 13.76 -0.90 -16.78
CA GLU A 240 13.94 -2.27 -16.27
C GLU A 240 13.67 -3.31 -17.36
N HIS A 241 12.69 -3.09 -18.25
CA HIS A 241 12.32 -4.02 -19.32
C HIS A 241 12.75 -3.59 -20.74
N SER A 242 13.31 -2.39 -20.89
CA SER A 242 13.74 -1.84 -22.20
C SER A 242 12.63 -1.80 -23.27
N GLU A 243 11.39 -1.61 -22.83
CA GLU A 243 10.22 -1.49 -23.69
C GLU A 243 9.76 -0.04 -23.87
N GLU A 244 8.83 0.18 -24.81
CA GLU A 244 8.18 1.47 -24.92
C GLU A 244 7.32 1.74 -23.68
N GLY A 245 7.59 2.88 -23.04
CA GLY A 245 6.82 3.38 -21.90
C GLY A 245 5.73 4.38 -22.32
N LEU A 246 5.60 5.48 -21.58
CA LEU A 246 4.63 6.54 -21.87
C LEU A 246 5.05 7.38 -23.09
N PRO A 247 4.09 7.94 -23.85
CA PRO A 247 4.36 8.95 -24.87
C PRO A 247 5.12 10.16 -24.28
N GLN A 248 6.00 10.76 -25.09
CA GLN A 248 6.96 11.78 -24.63
C GLN A 248 6.33 12.91 -23.79
N MET A 249 5.27 13.56 -24.26
CA MET A 249 4.63 14.67 -23.52
C MET A 249 4.08 14.24 -22.15
N LEU A 250 3.48 13.05 -22.08
CA LEU A 250 2.93 12.53 -20.82
C LEU A 250 4.06 12.09 -19.89
N HIS A 251 5.12 11.46 -20.41
CA HIS A 251 6.32 11.14 -19.65
C HIS A 251 6.93 12.40 -19.02
N GLU A 252 7.18 13.46 -19.80
CA GLU A 252 7.75 14.71 -19.30
C GLU A 252 6.88 15.34 -18.19
N LYS A 253 5.55 15.32 -18.37
CA LYS A 253 4.59 15.77 -17.34
C LYS A 253 4.70 14.95 -16.06
N CYS A 254 4.71 13.62 -16.18
CA CYS A 254 4.85 12.70 -15.05
C CYS A 254 6.18 12.90 -14.32
N TYR A 255 7.29 13.01 -15.06
CA TYR A 255 8.62 13.26 -14.52
C TYR A 255 8.69 14.57 -13.72
N ASN A 256 8.20 15.67 -14.29
CA ASN A 256 8.23 16.98 -13.64
C ASN A 256 7.46 16.97 -12.31
N VAL A 257 6.30 16.31 -12.26
CA VAL A 257 5.54 16.13 -11.01
C VAL A 257 6.29 15.28 -10.01
N PHE A 258 6.91 14.19 -10.46
CA PHE A 258 7.63 13.25 -9.61
C PHE A 258 8.83 13.90 -8.90
N VAL A 259 9.67 14.63 -9.63
CA VAL A 259 10.88 15.28 -9.06
C VAL A 259 10.58 16.52 -8.22
N SER A 260 9.40 17.13 -8.40
CA SER A 260 8.96 18.31 -7.65
C SER A 260 8.39 17.97 -6.27
N ALA A 261 8.22 16.68 -5.94
CA ALA A 261 7.79 16.27 -4.61
C ALA A 261 8.81 16.74 -3.55
N SER A 262 8.34 17.57 -2.63
CA SER A 262 9.15 18.03 -1.50
C SER A 262 9.33 16.89 -0.50
N ALA A 263 10.55 16.69 -0.04
CA ALA A 263 10.79 15.91 1.17
C ALA A 263 10.82 16.82 2.39
N SER A 264 10.38 16.28 3.52
CA SER A 264 10.62 16.85 4.83
C SER A 264 11.32 15.78 5.65
N PRO A 265 12.62 15.94 5.96
CA PRO A 265 13.36 14.99 6.76
C PRO A 265 12.64 14.72 8.09
N SER A 266 12.59 13.46 8.50
CA SER A 266 12.02 13.08 9.79
C SER A 266 13.07 13.14 10.90
N ALA A 267 12.64 13.30 12.15
CA ALA A 267 13.55 13.25 13.30
C ALA A 267 14.32 11.91 13.39
N LEU A 268 13.75 10.83 12.83
CA LEU A 268 14.41 9.53 12.74
C LEU A 268 15.57 9.57 11.72
N GLN A 269 15.35 10.21 10.58
CA GLN A 269 16.37 10.41 9.56
C GLN A 269 17.52 11.26 10.08
N ASP A 270 17.22 12.39 10.73
CA ASP A 270 18.24 13.26 11.33
C ASP A 270 19.17 12.48 12.28
N ASP A 271 18.59 11.62 13.12
CA ASP A 271 19.32 10.80 14.09
C ASP A 271 20.18 9.72 13.41
N VAL A 272 19.72 9.10 12.33
CA VAL A 272 20.53 8.19 11.50
C VAL A 272 21.70 8.92 10.85
N VAL A 273 21.44 10.09 10.25
CA VAL A 273 22.47 10.91 9.57
C VAL A 273 23.53 11.39 10.55
N VAL A 274 23.14 11.81 11.77
CA VAL A 274 24.09 12.19 12.83
C VAL A 274 25.04 11.04 13.16
N GLU A 275 24.53 9.81 13.26
CA GLU A 275 25.38 8.66 13.57
C GLU A 275 26.20 8.17 12.37
N LEU A 276 25.72 8.34 11.13
CA LEU A 276 26.53 8.14 9.92
C LEU A 276 27.75 9.09 9.91
N ARG A 277 27.54 10.37 10.24
CA ARG A 277 28.63 11.35 10.40
C ARG A 277 29.59 10.94 11.51
N ALA A 278 29.07 10.45 12.64
CA ALA A 278 29.88 10.03 13.78
C ALA A 278 30.77 8.81 13.49
N ILE A 279 30.39 7.93 12.55
CA ILE A 279 31.24 6.80 12.12
C ILE A 279 32.27 7.18 11.04
N GLY A 280 32.36 8.47 10.70
CA GLY A 280 33.34 9.02 9.75
C GLY A 280 32.86 9.04 8.29
N LEU A 281 31.56 8.92 8.05
CA LEU A 281 30.98 9.07 6.71
C LEU A 281 30.49 10.50 6.48
N HIS A 282 30.29 10.86 5.22
CA HIS A 282 29.82 12.18 4.81
C HIS A 282 28.50 12.04 4.02
N PRO A 283 27.36 11.84 4.69
CA PRO A 283 26.08 11.69 4.02
C PRO A 283 25.66 12.98 3.33
N GLU A 284 25.34 12.86 2.03
CA GLU A 284 24.56 13.85 1.28
C GLU A 284 23.08 13.53 1.48
N GLU A 285 22.30 14.47 1.99
CA GLU A 285 20.89 14.25 2.36
C GLU A 285 19.95 14.65 1.23
N GLU A 286 18.77 14.02 1.16
CA GLU A 286 17.68 14.40 0.25
C GLU A 286 18.09 14.46 -1.24
N VAL A 287 18.97 13.55 -1.65
CA VAL A 287 19.57 13.52 -2.98
C VAL A 287 18.54 13.11 -4.02
N LEU A 288 18.42 13.90 -5.09
CA LEU A 288 17.61 13.55 -6.26
C LEU A 288 18.48 12.74 -7.23
N LEU A 289 18.12 11.49 -7.47
CA LEU A 289 18.82 10.57 -8.36
C LEU A 289 18.41 10.75 -9.82
N GLN A 290 19.12 10.08 -10.74
CA GLN A 290 18.86 10.17 -12.18
C GLN A 290 17.49 9.58 -12.56
N SER A 291 17.06 8.53 -11.85
CA SER A 291 15.70 7.98 -11.96
C SER A 291 14.61 8.96 -11.51
N GLY A 292 14.95 10.09 -10.90
CA GLY A 292 14.01 11.04 -10.32
C GLY A 292 13.58 10.70 -8.90
N TYR A 293 13.99 9.56 -8.34
CA TYR A 293 13.75 9.26 -6.92
C TYR A 293 14.56 10.19 -6.02
N ARG A 294 13.94 10.62 -4.93
CA ARG A 294 14.62 11.28 -3.82
C ARG A 294 14.89 10.27 -2.71
N ILE A 295 16.12 10.26 -2.22
CA ILE A 295 16.61 9.33 -1.19
C ILE A 295 17.01 10.09 0.08
N ASP A 296 16.95 9.42 1.23
CA ASP A 296 17.17 10.08 2.52
C ASP A 296 18.63 10.48 2.71
N ALA A 297 19.57 9.57 2.39
CA ALA A 297 21.00 9.89 2.35
C ALA A 297 21.78 9.04 1.34
N LEU A 298 22.82 9.64 0.75
CA LEU A 298 23.84 8.97 -0.04
C LEU A 298 25.16 9.00 0.72
N VAL A 299 25.81 7.84 0.90
CA VAL A 299 27.13 7.74 1.53
C VAL A 299 28.10 6.99 0.63
N GLN A 300 29.39 7.34 0.72
CA GLN A 300 30.45 6.60 0.07
C GLN A 300 31.22 5.75 1.08
N VAL A 301 31.36 4.45 0.80
CA VAL A 301 32.10 3.48 1.61
C VAL A 301 33.11 2.76 0.71
N ASN A 302 34.39 2.86 1.03
CA ASN A 302 35.48 2.24 0.24
C ASN A 302 35.47 2.58 -1.27
N GLY A 303 34.98 3.77 -1.63
CA GLY A 303 34.86 4.21 -3.01
C GLY A 303 33.53 3.85 -3.69
N GLU A 304 32.68 3.05 -3.05
CA GLU A 304 31.36 2.68 -3.56
C GLU A 304 30.25 3.51 -2.91
N ASN A 305 29.23 3.88 -3.69
CA ASN A 305 28.09 4.64 -3.20
C ASN A 305 27.01 3.69 -2.65
N PHE A 306 26.40 4.08 -1.53
CA PHE A 306 25.26 3.39 -0.93
C PHE A 306 24.15 4.41 -0.65
N VAL A 307 22.94 4.05 -1.03
CA VAL A 307 21.74 4.75 -0.60
C VAL A 307 21.36 4.26 0.79
N ILE A 308 21.09 5.16 1.71
CA ILE A 308 20.50 4.88 3.01
C ILE A 308 19.02 5.29 2.96
N GLU A 309 18.12 4.33 3.17
CA GLU A 309 16.68 4.58 3.29
C GLU A 309 16.25 4.35 4.75
N VAL A 310 15.73 5.39 5.39
CA VAL A 310 15.27 5.36 6.79
C VAL A 310 13.79 5.02 6.81
N ASP A 311 13.51 3.73 6.86
CA ASP A 311 12.16 3.23 6.70
C ASP A 311 11.30 3.42 7.96
N GLY A 312 10.38 4.38 7.89
CA GLY A 312 9.38 4.67 8.93
C GLY A 312 8.26 3.63 9.01
N PRO A 313 7.38 3.69 10.02
CA PRO A 313 6.27 2.75 10.17
C PRO A 313 5.37 2.63 8.93
N SER A 314 5.16 3.72 8.21
CA SER A 314 4.34 3.77 7.00
C SER A 314 4.92 3.00 5.81
N HIS A 315 6.19 2.55 5.86
CA HIS A 315 6.81 1.78 4.78
C HIS A 315 6.57 0.27 4.90
N PHE A 316 5.94 -0.17 5.99
CA PHE A 316 5.77 -1.59 6.31
C PHE A 316 4.32 -1.96 6.54
N ILE A 317 4.01 -3.25 6.36
CA ILE A 317 2.68 -3.81 6.51
C ILE A 317 2.56 -4.50 7.86
N GLY A 318 1.55 -4.08 8.62
CA GLY A 318 1.10 -4.73 9.84
C GLY A 318 2.22 -5.13 10.81
N LYS A 319 2.03 -6.27 11.47
CA LYS A 319 2.95 -6.79 12.50
C LYS A 319 4.10 -7.63 11.92
N ILE A 320 3.96 -8.12 10.69
CA ILE A 320 4.96 -8.98 10.02
C ILE A 320 6.15 -8.14 9.54
N ARG A 321 5.95 -6.82 9.34
CA ARG A 321 7.01 -5.86 9.01
C ARG A 321 7.65 -6.10 7.64
N ASP A 322 6.89 -6.64 6.71
CA ASP A 322 7.26 -6.67 5.30
C ASP A 322 7.06 -5.29 4.68
N LEU A 323 7.89 -4.96 3.68
CA LEU A 323 7.78 -3.69 2.95
C LEU A 323 6.49 -3.63 2.14
N LYS A 324 5.85 -2.46 2.12
CA LYS A 324 4.74 -2.16 1.20
C LYS A 324 5.21 -2.18 -0.25
N GLY A 325 4.25 -2.32 -1.17
CA GLY A 325 4.52 -2.30 -2.61
C GLY A 325 5.29 -1.08 -3.09
N SER A 326 4.92 0.10 -2.61
CA SER A 326 5.57 1.36 -2.96
C SER A 326 7.04 1.38 -2.54
N THR A 327 7.35 0.94 -1.32
CA THR A 327 8.73 0.88 -0.82
C THR A 327 9.53 -0.20 -1.53
N LYS A 328 8.94 -1.38 -1.80
CA LYS A 328 9.58 -2.42 -2.62
C LYS A 328 9.92 -1.91 -4.02
N LEU A 329 9.00 -1.19 -4.66
CA LEU A 329 9.20 -0.62 -6.00
C LEU A 329 10.30 0.44 -6.00
N LYS A 330 10.28 1.39 -5.05
CA LYS A 330 11.35 2.39 -4.87
C LYS A 330 12.70 1.69 -4.72
N HIS A 331 12.78 0.72 -3.80
CA HIS A 331 14.04 0.02 -3.53
C HIS A 331 14.57 -0.71 -4.76
N ARG A 332 13.69 -1.39 -5.49
CA ARG A 332 14.07 -2.07 -6.73
C ARG A 332 14.57 -1.06 -7.76
N GLN A 333 13.78 -0.04 -8.08
CA GLN A 333 14.09 0.91 -9.15
C GLN A 333 15.35 1.73 -8.89
N VAL A 334 15.58 2.18 -7.65
CA VAL A 334 16.85 2.84 -7.31
C VAL A 334 18.04 1.89 -7.52
N SER A 335 17.91 0.64 -7.08
CA SER A 335 18.99 -0.35 -7.22
C SER A 335 19.24 -0.74 -8.68
N THR A 336 18.19 -0.92 -9.50
CA THR A 336 18.28 -1.42 -10.88
C THR A 336 18.55 -0.31 -11.90
N ILE A 337 17.98 0.88 -11.71
CA ILE A 337 18.05 1.99 -12.67
C ILE A 337 19.23 2.91 -12.36
N ASP A 338 19.41 3.30 -11.10
CA ASP A 338 20.55 4.15 -10.71
C ASP A 338 21.81 3.34 -10.42
N GLY A 339 21.68 2.01 -10.27
CA GLY A 339 22.82 1.11 -10.04
C GLY A 339 23.46 1.27 -8.67
N ILE A 340 22.74 1.85 -7.69
CA ILE A 340 23.25 2.12 -6.34
C ILE A 340 22.57 1.17 -5.35
N PRO A 341 23.33 0.35 -4.59
CA PRO A 341 22.74 -0.53 -3.58
C PRO A 341 22.07 0.26 -2.45
N ILE A 342 20.91 -0.23 -2.01
CA ILE A 342 20.16 0.33 -0.87
C ILE A 342 20.48 -0.41 0.43
N VAL A 343 20.71 0.39 1.47
CA VAL A 343 20.78 -0.01 2.86
C VAL A 343 19.57 0.58 3.60
N SER A 344 18.56 -0.26 3.83
CA SER A 344 17.40 0.10 4.65
C SER A 344 17.79 0.21 6.14
N VAL A 345 17.20 1.16 6.86
CA VAL A 345 17.30 1.32 8.31
C VAL A 345 15.88 1.32 8.89
N PRO A 346 15.32 0.14 9.23
CA PRO A 346 13.94 0.06 9.72
C PRO A 346 13.77 0.71 11.09
N TYR A 347 12.71 1.51 11.25
CA TYR A 347 12.46 2.29 12.46
C TYR A 347 12.48 1.46 13.75
N TRP A 348 11.98 0.22 13.74
CA TRP A 348 11.95 -0.61 14.95
C TRP A 348 13.32 -1.14 15.34
N GLU A 349 14.23 -1.37 14.39
CA GLU A 349 15.59 -1.81 14.68
C GLU A 349 16.35 -0.65 15.29
N TRP A 350 16.21 0.52 14.67
CA TRP A 350 16.81 1.75 15.15
C TRP A 350 16.31 2.14 16.55
N ASN A 351 14.99 2.16 16.75
CA ASN A 351 14.38 2.52 18.04
C ASN A 351 14.75 1.55 19.17
N LYS A 352 15.00 0.26 18.87
CA LYS A 352 15.49 -0.72 19.87
C LYS A 352 16.86 -0.33 20.43
N LEU A 353 17.69 0.42 19.69
CA LEU A 353 19.01 0.87 20.13
C LEU A 353 18.92 2.07 21.10
N ARG A 354 17.74 2.72 21.20
CA ARG A 354 17.47 3.84 22.10
C ARG A 354 18.49 4.98 21.90
N LYS A 355 19.03 5.53 22.99
CA LYS A 355 20.05 6.61 22.97
C LYS A 355 21.49 6.07 22.99
N ASP A 356 21.70 4.77 22.81
CA ASP A 356 23.03 4.14 22.86
C ASP A 356 23.77 4.35 21.53
N ARG A 357 24.57 5.43 21.49
CA ARG A 357 25.32 5.83 20.29
C ARG A 357 26.26 4.73 19.79
N LYS A 358 26.98 4.04 20.70
CA LYS A 358 27.91 2.96 20.30
C LYS A 358 27.16 1.82 19.60
N LYS A 359 25.97 1.44 20.07
CA LYS A 359 25.14 0.42 19.40
C LYS A 359 24.61 0.87 18.05
N LYS A 360 24.14 2.13 17.93
CA LYS A 360 23.71 2.72 16.66
C LYS A 360 24.84 2.74 15.62
N GLN A 361 26.02 3.18 16.02
CA GLN A 361 27.21 3.19 15.17
C GLN A 361 27.62 1.78 14.74
N LYS A 362 27.63 0.82 15.66
CA LYS A 362 27.89 -0.60 15.34
C LYS A 362 26.85 -1.17 14.38
N TYR A 363 25.57 -0.83 14.55
CA TYR A 363 24.50 -1.23 13.64
C TYR A 363 24.75 -0.70 12.22
N LEU A 364 25.01 0.60 12.06
CA LEU A 364 25.30 1.20 10.75
C LEU A 364 26.55 0.60 10.10
N ARG A 365 27.64 0.42 10.87
CA ARG A 365 28.85 -0.24 10.37
C ARG A 365 28.56 -1.64 9.85
N SER A 366 27.79 -2.44 10.59
CA SER A 366 27.41 -3.78 10.17
C SER A 366 26.56 -3.78 8.90
N ARG A 367 25.61 -2.84 8.76
CA ARG A 367 24.76 -2.73 7.56
C ARG A 367 25.54 -2.30 6.32
N LEU A 368 26.62 -1.52 6.52
CA LEU A 368 27.50 -1.02 5.46
C LEU A 368 28.76 -1.87 5.25
N GLY A 369 28.90 -3.02 5.91
CA GLY A 369 30.07 -3.88 5.78
C GLY A 369 31.39 -3.27 6.28
N LEU A 370 31.33 -2.27 7.16
CA LEU A 370 32.50 -1.63 7.76
C LEU A 370 33.05 -2.46 8.93
N ALA A 371 34.38 -2.59 9.02
CA ALA A 371 35.03 -3.23 10.15
C ALA A 371 34.71 -2.49 11.47
N GLU A 372 34.63 -3.25 12.58
CA GLU A 372 34.56 -2.64 13.90
C GLU A 372 35.85 -1.86 14.16
N SER A 373 35.74 -0.60 14.58
CA SER A 373 36.89 0.14 15.08
C SER A 373 37.40 -0.58 16.32
N THR A 374 38.57 -1.21 16.23
CA THR A 374 39.31 -1.66 17.40
C THR A 374 39.68 -0.43 18.22
N GLU A 375 38.86 -0.07 19.21
CA GLU A 375 39.28 0.85 20.27
C GLU A 375 40.52 0.22 20.92
N SER A 376 41.70 0.81 20.67
CA SER A 376 42.94 0.43 21.31
C SER A 376 42.73 0.53 22.83
N LYS A 377 43.06 -0.54 23.55
CA LYS A 377 43.09 -0.55 25.02
C LYS A 377 44.31 0.19 25.58
N ASP A 378 44.98 1.01 24.79
CA ASP A 378 46.27 1.61 25.11
C ASP A 378 46.14 3.11 25.35
N GLU A 379 45.28 3.52 26.28
CA GLU A 379 45.31 4.88 26.84
C GLU A 379 44.85 4.94 28.32
N LYS A 380 45.08 3.85 29.06
CA LYS A 380 45.05 3.84 30.53
C LYS A 380 46.36 3.27 31.08
N LYS A 381 47.47 3.95 30.80
CA LYS A 381 48.72 3.90 31.57
C LYS A 381 49.69 4.94 31.01
N GLN A 382 49.50 6.20 31.42
CA GLN A 382 50.59 7.11 31.71
C GLN A 382 50.20 8.00 32.88
#